data_AF-A0A9J6A2P7-F1
#
_entry.id   AF-A0A9J6A2P7-F1
#
_cell.length_a   1.000
_cell.length_b   1.000
_cell.length_c   1.000
_cell.angle_alpha   90.00
_cell.angle_beta   90.00
_cell.angle_gamma   90.00
#
_symmetry.space_group_name_H-M   'P 1'
#
loop_
_entity.id
_entity.type
_entity.pdbx_description
1 polymer ?
#
loop_
_entity_poly.entity_id
_entity_poly.type
_entity_poly.pdbx_seq_one_letter_code
_entity_poly.pdbx_strand_id
1 'polypeptide(L)'
;MFWSWLLESVLNKAYRKLALQRHPDKLVRTGVPEYEAIAIFQELVNAYDVLSDAQRAWYDSQRSAYQIFFSNSDPKNSSNYSGSVPDLSSSFANSVYSGYYDKRKGFYKVYGDLFEKIYQHKLNLARKLGFATVNDFCQEDEYKLTLASDRNSRWMMEDVNKMLRKQAKRDYNVTVRGLAEFVKRRDKRVIEMQIKRNEELEKKNEEGHKRMEELEREKAERARNYVEPEWLRTEELQDGEIEEEKGEEKELYCVVCGKKFKSEKQWINHEQSKKHMENEKMAALR
;
A
#
# COMPACT_ATOMS: atom_id res chain seq x y z
N MET A 1 -2.17 27.32 -5.09
CA MET A 1 -1.52 28.03 -3.98
C MET A 1 -2.34 27.98 -2.69
N PHE A 2 -3.65 28.29 -2.72
CA PHE A 2 -4.52 28.25 -1.52
C PHE A 2 -4.57 26.87 -0.81
N TRP A 3 -4.64 25.78 -1.57
CA TRP A 3 -4.69 24.41 -1.03
C TRP A 3 -3.40 23.95 -0.34
N SER A 4 -2.23 24.42 -0.80
CA SER A 4 -0.94 24.10 -0.16
C SER A 4 -0.83 24.75 1.21
N TRP A 5 -1.23 26.02 1.30
CA TRP A 5 -1.21 26.80 2.52
C TRP A 5 -2.21 26.28 3.57
N LEU A 6 -3.38 25.85 3.11
CA LEU A 6 -4.42 25.28 3.98
C LEU A 6 -3.98 23.91 4.53
N LEU A 7 -3.32 23.07 3.71
CA LEU A 7 -2.80 21.78 4.14
C LEU A 7 -1.66 21.92 5.17
N GLU A 8 -0.76 22.89 4.97
CA GLU A 8 0.37 23.15 5.85
C GLU A 8 -0.08 23.74 7.20
N SER A 9 -1.07 24.64 7.19
CA SER A 9 -1.67 25.17 8.43
C SER A 9 -2.39 24.10 9.27
N VAL A 10 -3.07 23.15 8.62
CA VAL A 10 -3.75 22.03 9.29
C VAL A 10 -2.73 21.04 9.86
N LEU A 11 -1.66 20.72 9.11
CA LEU A 11 -0.59 19.85 9.56
C LEU A 11 0.14 20.42 10.80
N ASN A 12 0.48 21.70 10.76
CA ASN A 12 1.14 22.40 11.87
C ASN A 12 0.27 22.42 13.13
N LYS A 13 -1.05 22.61 12.97
CA LYS A 13 -2.01 22.59 14.08
C LYS A 13 -2.16 21.19 14.69
N ALA A 14 -2.19 20.16 13.85
CA ALA A 14 -2.26 18.76 14.30
C ALA A 14 -0.98 18.34 15.02
N TYR A 15 0.20 18.67 14.48
CA TYR A 15 1.50 18.39 15.09
C TYR A 15 1.62 19.06 16.46
N ARG A 16 1.33 20.37 16.57
CA ARG A 16 1.38 21.09 17.85
C ARG A 16 0.46 20.47 18.90
N LYS A 17 -0.75 20.06 18.51
CA LYS A 17 -1.70 19.41 19.41
C LYS A 17 -1.17 18.05 19.91
N LEU A 18 -0.64 17.23 19.01
CA LEU A 18 -0.10 15.91 19.35
C LEU A 18 1.22 16.00 20.13
N ALA A 19 2.07 16.97 19.82
CA ALA A 19 3.34 17.20 20.54
C ALA A 19 3.10 17.56 22.01
N LEU A 20 2.06 18.36 22.30
CA LEU A 20 1.66 18.70 23.67
C LEU A 20 1.02 17.53 24.44
N GLN A 21 0.41 16.57 23.72
CA GLN A 21 -0.18 15.38 24.32
C GLN A 21 0.86 14.29 24.57
N ARG A 22 1.78 14.10 23.62
CA ARG A 22 2.79 13.03 23.61
C ARG A 22 4.18 13.52 24.04
N HIS A 23 4.26 14.67 24.70
CA HIS A 23 5.52 15.16 25.23
C HIS A 23 6.10 14.14 26.23
N PRO A 24 7.39 13.77 26.15
CA PRO A 24 7.97 12.72 26.96
C PRO A 24 7.76 12.93 28.46
N ASP A 25 7.86 14.18 28.94
CA ASP A 25 7.58 14.56 30.33
C ASP A 25 6.15 14.22 30.79
N LYS A 26 5.17 14.37 29.90
CA LYS A 26 3.75 14.13 30.20
C LYS A 26 3.42 12.64 30.19
N LEU A 27 4.08 11.88 29.31
CA LEU A 27 3.91 10.43 29.16
C LEU A 27 4.59 9.65 30.30
N VAL A 28 5.76 10.11 30.74
CA VAL A 28 6.45 9.57 31.91
C VAL A 28 5.58 9.78 33.16
N ARG A 29 4.89 10.93 33.27
CA ARG A 29 3.93 11.19 34.36
C ARG A 29 2.70 10.26 34.35
N THR A 30 2.34 9.69 33.21
CA THR A 30 1.24 8.71 33.08
C THR A 30 1.67 7.25 33.26
N GLY A 31 2.96 6.99 33.57
CA GLY A 31 3.48 5.65 33.87
C GLY A 31 4.04 4.88 32.67
N VAL A 32 4.22 5.52 31.52
CA VAL A 32 4.90 4.93 30.35
C VAL A 32 6.41 5.02 30.57
N PRO A 33 7.19 3.95 30.29
CA PRO A 33 8.64 3.99 30.44
C PRO A 33 9.28 5.03 29.49
N GLU A 34 10.32 5.71 29.96
CA GLU A 34 10.94 6.86 29.30
C GLU A 34 11.39 6.55 27.86
N TYR A 35 11.93 5.34 27.61
CA TYR A 35 12.37 4.93 26.29
C TYR A 35 11.22 4.86 25.26
N GLU A 36 10.03 4.47 25.69
CA GLU A 36 8.86 4.32 24.83
C GLU A 36 8.21 5.68 24.56
N ALA A 37 8.17 6.55 25.56
CA ALA A 37 7.73 7.93 25.40
C ALA A 37 8.62 8.71 24.41
N ILE A 38 9.94 8.52 24.47
CA ILE A 38 10.89 9.13 23.52
C ILE A 38 10.70 8.57 22.11
N ALA A 39 10.51 7.25 21.96
CA ALA A 39 10.28 6.63 20.65
C ALA A 39 9.00 7.15 19.99
N ILE A 40 7.90 7.26 20.75
CA ILE A 40 6.62 7.81 20.28
C ILE A 40 6.76 9.27 19.85
N PHE A 41 7.52 10.07 20.61
CA PHE A 41 7.76 11.47 20.28
C PHE A 41 8.67 11.62 19.04
N GLN A 42 9.71 10.79 18.92
CA GLN A 42 10.56 10.75 17.72
C GLN A 42 9.77 10.33 16.48
N GLU A 43 8.83 9.39 16.59
CA GLU A 43 7.95 9.00 15.49
C GLU A 43 7.08 10.18 15.03
N LEU A 44 6.54 10.96 15.97
CA LEU A 44 5.77 12.17 15.68
C LEU A 44 6.60 13.22 14.93
N VAL A 45 7.83 13.47 15.39
CA VAL A 45 8.77 14.41 14.76
C VAL A 45 9.11 13.94 13.34
N ASN A 46 9.47 12.66 13.17
CA ASN A 46 9.78 12.09 11.86
C ASN A 46 8.58 12.16 10.88
N ALA A 47 7.37 11.89 11.36
CA ALA A 47 6.17 11.99 10.55
C ALA A 47 5.91 13.43 10.10
N TYR A 48 6.15 14.41 10.97
CA TYR A 48 6.03 15.82 10.64
C TYR A 48 7.09 16.27 9.63
N ASP A 49 8.35 15.88 9.81
CA ASP A 49 9.44 16.24 8.89
C ASP A 49 9.18 15.72 7.46
N VAL A 50 8.70 14.48 7.33
CA VAL A 50 8.37 13.89 6.02
C VAL A 50 7.12 14.52 5.39
N LEU A 51 6.12 14.88 6.20
CA LEU A 51 4.86 15.45 5.70
C LEU A 51 4.90 16.96 5.45
N SER A 52 5.84 17.67 6.09
CA SER A 52 6.03 19.12 5.96
C SER A 52 6.97 19.50 4.81
N ASP A 53 7.81 18.58 4.32
CA ASP A 53 8.71 18.84 3.20
C ASP A 53 8.00 18.83 1.83
N ALA A 54 8.49 19.63 0.89
CA ALA A 54 8.05 19.70 -0.51
C ALA A 54 8.18 18.34 -1.24
N GLN A 55 9.03 17.44 -0.72
CA GLN A 55 9.19 16.07 -1.20
C GLN A 55 7.91 15.22 -1.04
N ARG A 56 6.93 15.64 -0.25
CA ARG A 56 5.62 14.98 -0.17
C ARG A 56 4.94 14.80 -1.52
N ALA A 57 5.04 15.79 -2.41
CA ALA A 57 4.48 15.69 -3.76
C ALA A 57 5.16 14.58 -4.58
N TRP A 58 6.46 14.36 -4.36
CA TRP A 58 7.19 13.24 -4.95
C TRP A 58 6.70 11.90 -4.36
N TYR A 59 6.55 11.79 -3.04
CA TYR A 59 6.02 10.58 -2.40
C TYR A 59 4.57 10.26 -2.83
N ASP A 60 3.70 11.26 -2.95
CA ASP A 60 2.32 11.07 -3.42
C ASP A 60 2.27 10.69 -4.91
N SER A 61 3.18 11.22 -5.74
CA SER A 61 3.32 10.79 -7.15
C SER A 61 3.80 9.35 -7.27
N GLN A 62 4.67 8.91 -6.35
CA GLN A 62 5.22 7.56 -6.28
C GLN A 62 4.27 6.59 -5.54
N ARG A 63 3.27 7.09 -4.80
CA ARG A 63 2.32 6.29 -4.05
C ARG A 63 1.53 5.35 -4.95
N SER A 64 1.14 5.78 -6.13
CA SER A 64 0.49 4.93 -7.13
C SER A 64 1.44 3.83 -7.65
N ALA A 65 2.73 4.12 -7.84
CA ALA A 65 3.72 3.14 -8.26
C ALA A 65 4.04 2.12 -7.16
N TYR A 66 4.14 2.57 -5.91
CA TYR A 66 4.30 1.71 -4.74
C TYR A 66 3.05 0.87 -4.46
N GLN A 67 1.84 1.41 -4.63
CA GLN A 67 0.59 0.65 -4.47
C GLN A 67 0.52 -0.49 -5.49
N ILE A 68 0.96 -0.31 -6.73
CA ILE A 68 1.02 -1.40 -7.72
C ILE A 68 2.02 -2.49 -7.31
N PHE A 69 3.12 -2.09 -6.65
CA PHE A 69 4.16 -3.02 -6.20
C PHE A 69 3.79 -3.77 -4.91
N PHE A 70 3.05 -3.12 -4.00
CA PHE A 70 2.64 -3.67 -2.70
C PHE A 70 1.22 -4.27 -2.66
N SER A 71 0.31 -3.93 -3.57
CA SER A 71 -1.07 -4.48 -3.58
C SER A 71 -1.16 -5.97 -3.94
N ASN A 72 -0.05 -6.66 -4.17
CA ASN A 72 -0.04 -8.12 -4.30
C ASN A 72 0.20 -8.86 -2.97
N SER A 73 0.23 -8.15 -1.84
CA SER A 73 0.29 -8.78 -0.51
C SER A 73 -1.08 -8.82 0.16
N ASP A 74 -2.04 -9.52 -0.44
CA ASP A 74 -3.11 -10.13 0.34
C ASP A 74 -2.52 -11.34 1.08
N PRO A 75 -2.45 -11.34 2.42
CA PRO A 75 -1.87 -12.44 3.19
C PRO A 75 -2.64 -13.77 3.03
N LYS A 76 -3.82 -13.74 2.38
CA LYS A 76 -4.69 -14.89 2.15
C LYS A 76 -4.55 -15.54 0.78
N ASN A 77 -3.74 -14.99 -0.12
CA ASN A 77 -3.53 -15.57 -1.45
C ASN A 77 -2.04 -15.88 -1.71
N SER A 78 -1.41 -16.62 -0.79
CA SER A 78 -0.10 -17.26 -1.07
C SER A 78 -0.30 -18.52 -1.93
N SER A 79 -0.92 -18.35 -3.10
CA SER A 79 -0.75 -19.33 -4.16
C SER A 79 0.75 -19.37 -4.49
N ASN A 80 1.27 -20.58 -4.56
CA ASN A 80 2.68 -20.95 -4.65
C ASN A 80 3.38 -20.51 -5.97
N TYR A 81 3.15 -19.29 -6.45
CA TYR A 81 4.06 -18.63 -7.38
C TYR A 81 5.29 -18.17 -6.60
N SER A 82 6.29 -19.06 -6.56
CA SER A 82 7.69 -18.79 -6.18
C SER A 82 8.31 -17.77 -7.16
N GLY A 83 7.80 -16.56 -7.11
CA GLY A 83 8.22 -15.38 -7.87
C GLY A 83 7.76 -14.07 -7.23
N SER A 84 7.07 -14.12 -6.07
CA SER A 84 6.73 -12.91 -5.33
C SER A 84 8.01 -12.29 -4.77
N VAL A 85 8.27 -11.06 -5.17
CA VAL A 85 9.32 -10.21 -4.61
C VAL A 85 9.18 -10.24 -3.08
N PRO A 86 10.27 -10.37 -2.32
CA PRO A 86 10.22 -10.24 -0.87
C PRO A 86 9.42 -8.99 -0.48
N ASP A 87 8.56 -9.10 0.52
CA ASP A 87 7.80 -7.94 1.01
C ASP A 87 8.77 -6.89 1.52
N LEU A 88 8.98 -5.87 0.68
CA LEU A 88 9.91 -4.78 0.95
C LEU A 88 9.29 -3.78 1.93
N SER A 89 7.97 -3.84 2.19
CA SER A 89 7.27 -2.86 3.03
C SER A 89 7.81 -2.86 4.45
N SER A 90 8.09 -4.03 5.00
CA SER A 90 8.69 -4.19 6.32
C SER A 90 10.09 -3.58 6.42
N SER A 91 10.87 -3.56 5.33
CA SER A 91 12.23 -2.99 5.30
C SER A 91 12.29 -1.47 5.13
N PHE A 92 11.16 -0.81 4.88
CA PHE A 92 11.07 0.65 4.80
C PHE A 92 10.74 1.33 6.14
N ALA A 93 10.46 0.55 7.20
CA ALA A 93 10.22 1.14 8.52
C ALA A 93 11.52 1.70 9.12
N ASN A 94 11.46 2.91 9.68
CA ASN A 94 12.62 3.58 10.30
C ASN A 94 13.18 2.83 11.53
N SER A 95 12.45 1.84 12.04
CA SER A 95 12.87 0.99 13.17
C SER A 95 13.75 -0.20 12.75
N VAL A 96 13.93 -0.43 11.44
CA VAL A 96 14.55 -1.66 10.92
C VAL A 96 16.07 -1.64 11.10
N TYR A 97 16.68 -0.46 11.08
CA TYR A 97 18.11 -0.30 11.30
C TYR A 97 18.38 0.74 12.40
N SER A 98 19.51 0.60 13.09
CA SER A 98 20.00 1.60 14.03
C SER A 98 21.38 2.06 13.61
N GLY A 99 21.52 3.33 13.25
CA GLY A 99 22.79 3.94 12.86
C GLY A 99 23.40 3.43 11.54
N TYR A 100 24.43 4.13 11.07
CA TYR A 100 25.13 3.88 9.81
C TYR A 100 26.43 3.12 10.04
N TYR A 101 26.34 1.82 10.26
CA TYR A 101 27.51 0.94 10.41
C TYR A 101 27.28 -0.43 9.76
N ASP A 102 28.36 -1.17 9.50
CA ASP A 102 28.35 -2.45 8.77
C ASP A 102 28.06 -3.69 9.64
N LYS A 103 27.87 -3.51 10.95
CA LYS A 103 27.74 -4.62 11.91
C LYS A 103 26.30 -4.75 12.40
N ARG A 104 25.86 -5.96 12.73
CA ARG A 104 24.55 -6.24 13.37
C ARG A 104 23.35 -5.59 12.64
N LYS A 105 22.58 -4.73 13.33
CA LYS A 105 21.42 -3.99 12.81
C LYS A 105 21.79 -2.63 12.21
N GLY A 106 23.04 -2.42 11.83
CA GLY A 106 23.44 -1.20 11.13
C GLY A 106 22.90 -1.17 9.70
N PHE A 107 22.68 0.04 9.20
CA PHE A 107 22.07 0.33 7.90
C PHE A 107 22.60 -0.57 6.76
N TYR A 108 23.92 -0.57 6.55
CA TYR A 108 24.55 -1.23 5.41
C TYR A 108 24.41 -2.75 5.45
N LYS A 109 24.35 -3.34 6.64
CA LYS A 109 24.18 -4.79 6.80
C LYS A 109 22.75 -5.22 6.50
N VAL A 110 21.77 -4.50 7.06
CA VAL A 110 20.34 -4.77 6.86
C VAL A 110 19.96 -4.64 5.38
N TYR A 111 20.32 -3.52 4.76
CA TYR A 111 20.00 -3.30 3.35
C TYR A 111 20.89 -4.14 2.42
N GLY A 112 22.15 -4.42 2.80
CA GLY A 112 23.01 -5.34 2.07
C GLY A 112 22.43 -6.76 1.99
N ASP A 113 21.96 -7.29 3.11
CA ASP A 113 21.32 -8.62 3.16
C ASP A 113 19.98 -8.63 2.41
N LEU A 114 19.26 -7.51 2.37
CA LEU A 114 18.05 -7.34 1.56
C LEU A 114 18.35 -7.36 0.06
N PHE A 115 19.35 -6.60 -0.38
CA PHE A 115 19.77 -6.57 -1.79
C PHE A 115 20.29 -7.92 -2.25
N GLU A 116 21.04 -8.64 -1.42
CA GLU A 116 21.50 -9.99 -1.71
C GLU A 116 20.30 -10.94 -1.92
N LYS A 117 19.28 -10.88 -1.06
CA LYS A 117 18.04 -11.67 -1.24
C LYS A 117 17.33 -11.35 -2.55
N ILE A 118 17.22 -10.07 -2.93
CA ILE A 118 16.64 -9.67 -4.22
C ILE A 118 17.47 -10.20 -5.39
N TYR A 119 18.80 -10.14 -5.29
CA TYR A 119 19.72 -10.63 -6.31
C TYR A 119 19.61 -12.14 -6.50
N GLN A 120 19.62 -12.91 -5.40
CA GLN A 120 19.41 -14.35 -5.43
C GLN A 120 18.04 -14.71 -6.03
N HIS A 121 16.99 -13.95 -5.71
CA HIS A 121 15.67 -14.16 -6.31
C HIS A 121 15.71 -13.93 -7.83
N LYS A 122 16.38 -12.89 -8.32
CA LYS A 122 16.59 -12.65 -9.76
C LYS A 122 17.35 -13.79 -10.43
N LEU A 123 18.43 -14.29 -9.82
CA LEU A 123 19.21 -15.41 -10.35
C LEU A 123 18.38 -16.71 -10.38
N ASN A 124 17.59 -16.95 -9.35
CA ASN A 124 16.73 -18.13 -9.27
C ASN A 124 15.61 -18.08 -10.30
N LEU A 125 15.00 -16.91 -10.54
CA LEU A 125 14.07 -16.71 -11.65
C LEU A 125 14.75 -16.97 -13.00
N ALA A 126 15.92 -16.39 -13.22
CA ALA A 126 16.68 -16.58 -14.45
C ALA A 126 17.01 -18.07 -14.70
N ARG A 127 17.38 -18.81 -13.66
CA ARG A 127 17.68 -20.25 -13.74
C ARG A 127 16.42 -21.09 -13.97
N LYS A 128 15.32 -20.75 -13.31
CA LYS A 128 14.05 -21.51 -13.32
C LYS A 128 13.22 -21.25 -14.59
N LEU A 129 13.42 -20.09 -15.22
CA LEU A 129 12.81 -19.70 -16.50
C LEU A 129 13.76 -19.87 -17.72
N GLY A 130 15.01 -20.26 -17.45
CA GLY A 130 16.16 -20.05 -18.34
C GLY A 130 16.42 -21.13 -19.37
N PHE A 131 15.43 -21.53 -20.16
CA PHE A 131 15.77 -22.10 -21.47
C PHE A 131 16.22 -20.95 -22.39
N ALA A 132 17.46 -21.04 -22.86
CA ALA A 132 18.06 -20.13 -23.83
C ALA A 132 18.86 -20.94 -24.84
N THR A 133 18.60 -20.72 -26.12
CA THR A 133 19.34 -21.37 -27.20
C THR A 133 20.76 -20.84 -27.38
N VAL A 134 21.67 -21.76 -27.69
CA VAL A 134 23.02 -21.45 -28.18
C VAL A 134 23.01 -21.17 -29.69
N ASN A 135 21.94 -21.53 -30.41
CA ASN A 135 21.79 -21.28 -31.84
C ASN A 135 21.94 -19.78 -32.17
N ASP A 136 22.61 -19.51 -33.29
CA ASP A 136 22.93 -18.17 -33.79
C ASP A 136 21.88 -17.63 -34.77
N PHE A 137 21.00 -18.50 -35.27
CA PHE A 137 19.89 -18.18 -36.19
C PHE A 137 20.37 -17.48 -37.48
N CYS A 138 21.60 -17.77 -37.92
CA CYS A 138 22.14 -17.18 -39.15
C CYS A 138 21.35 -17.56 -40.41
N GLN A 139 20.55 -18.63 -40.37
CA GLN A 139 19.66 -19.01 -41.47
C GLN A 139 18.51 -18.03 -41.70
N GLU A 140 18.18 -17.22 -40.69
CA GLU A 140 17.07 -16.24 -40.74
C GLU A 140 17.51 -14.89 -41.34
N ASP A 141 18.75 -14.81 -41.84
CA ASP A 141 19.27 -13.61 -42.49
C ASP A 141 18.64 -13.41 -43.87
N GLU A 142 17.89 -12.32 -44.03
CA GLU A 142 17.26 -11.95 -45.30
C GLU A 142 18.28 -11.34 -46.28
N TYR A 143 19.18 -10.49 -45.78
CA TYR A 143 20.13 -9.76 -46.62
C TYR A 143 21.52 -10.39 -46.60
N LYS A 144 22.11 -10.60 -47.79
CA LYS A 144 23.52 -10.97 -47.92
C LYS A 144 24.39 -9.73 -47.90
N LEU A 145 25.19 -9.59 -46.85
CA LEU A 145 26.07 -8.41 -46.64
C LEU A 145 27.11 -8.18 -47.74
N THR A 146 27.40 -9.20 -48.55
CA THR A 146 28.32 -9.13 -49.70
C THR A 146 27.71 -8.39 -50.89
N LEU A 147 26.38 -8.26 -50.94
CA LEU A 147 25.67 -7.56 -52.02
C LEU A 147 25.46 -6.07 -51.74
N ALA A 148 25.93 -5.57 -50.60
CA ALA A 148 25.76 -4.17 -50.22
C ALA A 148 26.57 -3.25 -51.14
N SER A 149 25.92 -2.22 -51.68
CA SER A 149 26.55 -1.20 -52.55
C SER A 149 27.55 -0.32 -51.79
N ASP A 150 27.15 0.10 -50.59
CA ASP A 150 27.85 1.11 -49.79
C ASP A 150 27.96 0.68 -48.32
N ARG A 151 28.88 1.29 -47.58
CA ARG A 151 29.05 1.04 -46.14
C ARG A 151 27.76 1.26 -45.36
N ASN A 152 27.02 2.33 -45.68
CA ASN A 152 25.74 2.64 -45.03
C ASN A 152 24.69 1.56 -45.34
N SER A 153 24.58 1.13 -46.60
CA SER A 153 23.68 0.04 -47.00
C SER A 153 24.02 -1.26 -46.27
N ARG A 154 25.32 -1.56 -46.13
CA ARG A 154 25.77 -2.74 -45.39
C ARG A 154 25.39 -2.69 -43.91
N TRP A 155 25.57 -1.54 -43.26
CA TRP A 155 25.19 -1.35 -41.87
C TRP A 155 23.68 -1.52 -41.64
N MET A 156 22.86 -0.95 -42.54
CA MET A 156 21.41 -1.14 -42.48
C MET A 156 21.02 -2.61 -42.64
N MET A 157 21.64 -3.32 -43.59
CA MET A 157 21.43 -4.77 -43.78
C MET A 157 21.88 -5.58 -42.55
N GLU A 158 23.03 -5.25 -41.94
CA GLU A 158 23.53 -5.88 -40.71
C GLU A 158 22.58 -5.68 -39.53
N ASP A 159 22.05 -4.46 -39.35
CA ASP A 159 21.13 -4.16 -38.27
C ASP A 159 19.80 -4.89 -38.44
N VAL A 160 19.25 -4.91 -39.67
CA VAL A 160 18.02 -5.67 -39.99
C VAL A 160 18.23 -7.16 -39.71
N ASN A 161 19.30 -7.77 -40.22
CA ASN A 161 19.59 -9.18 -39.94
C ASN A 161 19.76 -9.44 -38.43
N LYS A 162 20.42 -8.53 -37.70
CA LYS A 162 20.56 -8.66 -36.24
C LYS A 162 19.20 -8.60 -35.54
N MET A 163 18.27 -7.78 -36.02
CA MET A 163 16.91 -7.74 -35.49
C MET A 163 16.15 -9.03 -35.81
N LEU A 164 16.25 -9.55 -37.03
CA LEU A 164 15.65 -10.82 -37.44
C LEU A 164 16.15 -12.00 -36.60
N ARG A 165 17.48 -12.13 -36.42
CA ARG A 165 18.05 -13.17 -35.55
C ARG A 165 17.59 -13.06 -34.11
N LYS A 166 17.52 -11.84 -33.57
CA LYS A 166 16.99 -11.61 -32.21
C LYS A 166 15.52 -12.00 -32.12
N GLN A 167 14.72 -11.67 -33.14
CA GLN A 167 13.31 -12.02 -33.20
C GLN A 167 13.13 -13.54 -33.24
N ALA A 168 13.79 -14.23 -34.18
CA ALA A 168 13.75 -15.68 -34.29
C ALA A 168 14.21 -16.38 -33.00
N LYS A 169 15.26 -15.87 -32.35
CA LYS A 169 15.73 -16.39 -31.05
C LYS A 169 14.69 -16.22 -29.95
N ARG A 170 13.96 -15.09 -29.93
CA ARG A 170 12.85 -14.89 -28.97
C ARG A 170 11.73 -15.86 -29.25
N ASP A 171 11.28 -15.96 -30.49
CA ASP A 171 10.16 -16.80 -30.90
C ASP A 171 10.46 -18.28 -30.62
N TYR A 172 11.67 -18.75 -30.96
CA TYR A 172 12.10 -20.12 -30.64
C TYR A 172 12.11 -20.39 -29.12
N ASN A 173 12.62 -19.46 -28.31
CA ASN A 173 12.63 -19.67 -26.87
C ASN A 173 11.20 -19.68 -26.29
N VAL A 174 10.27 -18.90 -26.86
CA VAL A 174 8.85 -18.93 -26.51
C VAL A 174 8.23 -20.27 -26.90
N THR A 175 8.48 -20.77 -28.12
CA THR A 175 7.91 -22.06 -28.56
C THR A 175 8.42 -23.22 -27.72
N VAL A 176 9.72 -23.28 -27.39
CA VAL A 176 10.27 -24.33 -26.52
C VAL A 176 9.71 -24.26 -25.11
N ARG A 177 9.55 -23.04 -24.55
CA ARG A 177 8.88 -22.89 -23.24
C ARG A 177 7.43 -23.34 -23.29
N GLY A 178 6.70 -22.96 -24.33
CA GLY A 178 5.32 -23.41 -24.55
C GLY A 178 5.21 -24.93 -24.70
N LEU A 179 6.18 -25.57 -25.36
CA LEU A 179 6.27 -27.02 -25.45
C LEU A 179 6.56 -27.66 -24.09
N ALA A 180 7.50 -27.12 -23.32
CA ALA A 180 7.81 -27.59 -21.98
C ALA A 180 6.59 -27.48 -21.05
N GLU A 181 5.85 -26.37 -21.12
CA GLU A 181 4.58 -26.20 -20.41
C GLU A 181 3.50 -27.18 -20.87
N PHE A 182 3.41 -27.45 -22.17
CA PHE A 182 2.49 -28.43 -22.72
C PHE A 182 2.78 -29.85 -22.20
N VAL A 183 4.05 -30.28 -22.22
CA VAL A 183 4.48 -31.56 -21.66
C VAL A 183 4.20 -31.59 -20.16
N LYS A 184 4.54 -30.51 -19.44
CA LYS A 184 4.29 -30.38 -18.00
C LYS A 184 2.82 -30.48 -17.63
N ARG A 185 1.93 -29.91 -18.45
CA ARG A 185 0.46 -29.99 -18.25
C ARG A 185 -0.11 -31.39 -18.47
N ARG A 186 0.61 -32.26 -19.20
CA ARG A 186 0.15 -33.62 -19.50
C ARG A 186 0.88 -34.71 -18.72
N ASP A 187 2.03 -34.42 -18.12
CA ASP A 187 2.74 -35.38 -17.29
C ASP A 187 1.93 -35.65 -16.02
N LYS A 188 1.35 -36.85 -15.94
CA LYS A 188 0.52 -37.33 -14.83
C LYS A 188 1.22 -37.15 -13.47
N ARG A 189 2.53 -37.36 -13.40
CA ARG A 189 3.30 -37.23 -12.14
C ARG A 189 3.36 -35.78 -11.67
N VAL A 190 3.47 -34.85 -12.62
CA VAL A 190 3.47 -33.42 -12.31
C VAL A 190 2.07 -32.98 -11.89
N ILE A 191 1.03 -33.48 -12.56
CA ILE A 191 -0.36 -33.21 -12.19
C ILE A 191 -0.64 -33.72 -10.77
N GLU A 192 -0.30 -34.97 -10.45
CA GLU A 192 -0.46 -35.56 -9.11
C GLU A 192 0.29 -34.77 -8.04
N MET A 193 1.55 -34.41 -8.31
CA MET A 193 2.34 -33.57 -7.41
C MET A 193 1.69 -32.20 -7.18
N GLN A 194 1.08 -31.63 -8.21
CA GLN A 194 0.45 -30.32 -8.14
C GLN A 194 -0.91 -30.36 -7.43
N ILE A 195 -1.71 -31.42 -7.64
CA ILE A 195 -2.94 -31.69 -6.89
C ILE A 195 -2.63 -31.87 -5.41
N LYS A 196 -1.68 -32.76 -5.07
CA LYS A 196 -1.27 -33.01 -3.68
C LYS A 196 -0.80 -31.72 -2.99
N ARG A 197 -0.01 -30.89 -3.69
CA ARG A 197 0.43 -29.60 -3.17
C ARG A 197 -0.72 -28.62 -2.96
N ASN A 198 -1.73 -28.63 -3.84
CA ASN A 198 -2.91 -27.78 -3.69
C ASN A 198 -3.79 -28.23 -2.52
N GLU A 199 -4.01 -29.54 -2.37
CA GLU A 199 -4.72 -30.12 -1.22
C GLU A 199 -4.03 -29.78 0.11
N GLU A 200 -2.69 -29.86 0.17
CA GLU A 200 -1.93 -29.46 1.37
C GLU A 200 -2.07 -27.96 1.66
N LEU A 201 -2.21 -27.12 0.63
CA LEU A 201 -2.41 -25.68 0.77
C LEU A 201 -3.83 -25.36 1.25
N GLU A 202 -4.84 -26.01 0.69
CA GLU A 202 -6.24 -25.87 1.08
C GLU A 202 -6.43 -26.26 2.55
N LYS A 203 -5.86 -27.39 2.98
CA LYS A 203 -5.86 -27.79 4.40
C LYS A 203 -5.25 -26.74 5.31
N LYS A 204 -4.10 -26.16 4.93
CA LYS A 204 -3.47 -25.08 5.70
C LYS A 204 -4.32 -23.82 5.75
N ASN A 205 -5.02 -23.50 4.66
CA ASN A 205 -5.89 -22.32 4.59
C ASN A 205 -7.15 -22.51 5.43
N GLU A 206 -7.76 -23.70 5.40
CA GLU A 206 -8.89 -24.06 6.27
C GLU A 206 -8.50 -24.06 7.75
N GLU A 207 -7.32 -24.61 8.10
CA GLU A 207 -6.77 -24.52 9.45
C GLU A 207 -6.52 -23.07 9.88
N GLY A 208 -6.00 -22.24 8.97
CA GLY A 208 -5.82 -20.81 9.19
C GLY A 208 -7.14 -20.07 9.43
N HIS A 209 -8.17 -20.35 8.61
CA HIS A 209 -9.49 -19.76 8.75
C HIS A 209 -10.14 -20.13 10.08
N LYS A 210 -10.09 -21.41 10.47
CA LYS A 210 -10.60 -21.90 11.76
C LYS A 210 -9.90 -21.22 12.94
N ARG A 211 -8.57 -21.05 12.89
CA ARG A 211 -7.80 -20.33 13.91
C ARG A 211 -8.20 -18.86 14.02
N MET A 212 -8.46 -18.20 12.88
CA MET A 212 -8.90 -16.81 12.87
C MET A 212 -10.31 -16.63 13.43
N GLU A 213 -11.24 -17.50 13.03
CA GLU A 213 -12.62 -17.51 13.52
C GLU A 213 -12.68 -17.77 15.04
N GLU A 214 -11.85 -18.67 15.55
CA GLU A 214 -11.73 -18.94 16.99
C GLU A 214 -11.22 -17.70 17.76
N LEU A 215 -10.19 -17.02 17.25
CA LEU A 215 -9.67 -15.77 17.82
C LEU A 215 -10.72 -14.64 17.79
N GLU A 216 -11.52 -14.54 16.73
CA GLU A 216 -12.61 -13.57 16.64
C GLU A 216 -13.73 -13.87 17.64
N ARG A 217 -14.09 -15.16 17.82
CA ARG A 217 -15.07 -15.59 18.81
C ARG A 217 -14.59 -15.29 20.23
N GLU A 218 -13.32 -15.56 20.54
CA GLU A 218 -12.71 -15.26 21.84
C GLU A 218 -12.68 -13.74 22.11
N LYS A 219 -12.32 -12.93 21.10
CA LYS A 219 -12.38 -11.46 21.20
C LYS A 219 -13.81 -10.96 21.43
N ALA A 220 -14.80 -11.52 20.73
CA ALA A 220 -16.21 -11.17 20.90
C ALA A 220 -16.74 -11.58 22.29
N GLU A 221 -16.30 -12.72 22.83
CA GLU A 221 -16.63 -13.14 24.18
C GLU A 221 -15.97 -12.25 25.24
N ARG A 222 -14.70 -11.89 25.06
CA ARG A 222 -14.01 -10.90 25.90
C ARG A 222 -14.69 -9.54 25.88
N ALA A 223 -15.21 -9.12 24.72
CA ALA A 223 -15.99 -7.89 24.59
C ALA A 223 -17.39 -7.99 25.26
N ARG A 224 -18.05 -9.16 25.20
CA ARG A 224 -19.33 -9.39 25.92
C ARG A 224 -19.14 -9.47 27.43
N ASN A 225 -18.05 -10.07 27.89
CA ASN A 225 -17.70 -10.17 29.32
C ASN A 225 -16.99 -8.91 29.84
N TYR A 226 -16.85 -7.87 29.01
CA TYR A 226 -16.27 -6.61 29.44
C TYR A 226 -17.26 -5.91 30.38
N VAL A 227 -16.95 -5.93 31.68
CA VAL A 227 -17.62 -5.09 32.68
C VAL A 227 -16.83 -3.79 32.77
N GLU A 228 -17.48 -2.67 32.49
CA GLU A 228 -16.85 -1.35 32.60
C GLU A 228 -16.34 -1.13 34.04
N PRO A 229 -15.05 -0.80 34.21
CA PRO A 229 -14.51 -0.44 35.51
C PRO A 229 -15.23 0.76 36.12
N GLU A 230 -15.40 0.75 37.45
CA GLU A 230 -16.17 1.75 38.20
C GLU A 230 -15.73 3.21 37.97
N TRP A 231 -14.45 3.45 37.70
CA TRP A 231 -13.89 4.77 37.43
C TRP A 231 -14.23 5.33 36.02
N LEU A 232 -14.80 4.51 35.13
CA LEU A 232 -15.30 4.91 33.80
C LEU A 232 -16.82 5.15 33.79
N ARG A 233 -17.52 4.70 34.84
CA ARG A 233 -18.95 4.94 35.06
C ARG A 233 -19.13 6.38 35.56
N THR A 234 -19.41 7.32 34.67
CA THR A 234 -19.95 8.62 35.09
C THR A 234 -21.27 8.37 35.82
N GLU A 235 -21.35 8.79 37.08
CA GLU A 235 -22.60 8.80 37.85
C GLU A 235 -23.69 9.47 36.98
N GLU A 236 -24.69 8.68 36.59
CA GLU A 236 -25.94 9.22 36.08
C GLU A 236 -26.51 10.07 37.21
N LEU A 237 -26.27 11.38 37.10
CA LEU A 237 -27.03 12.38 37.84
C LEU A 237 -28.49 12.01 37.64
N GLN A 238 -29.16 11.81 38.77
CA GLN A 238 -30.55 11.44 38.88
C GLN A 238 -31.37 12.53 38.19
N ASP A 239 -31.65 12.34 36.90
CA ASP A 239 -32.67 13.08 36.18
C ASP A 239 -33.97 12.75 36.92
N GLY A 240 -34.41 13.69 37.76
CA GLY A 240 -35.78 13.72 38.24
C GLY A 240 -36.71 13.63 37.04
N GLU A 241 -37.86 13.00 37.26
CA GLU A 241 -39.00 12.93 36.33
C GLU A 241 -39.08 14.18 35.44
N ILE A 242 -38.54 14.09 34.23
CA ILE A 242 -38.91 14.98 33.13
C ILE A 242 -39.84 14.12 32.29
N GLU A 243 -41.13 14.43 32.41
CA GLU A 243 -42.19 13.97 31.55
C GLU A 243 -41.73 13.99 30.09
N GLU A 244 -42.25 13.08 29.28
CA GLU A 244 -42.14 13.12 27.81
C GLU A 244 -42.72 14.44 27.27
N GLU A 245 -41.97 15.55 27.34
CA GLU A 245 -42.26 16.77 26.63
C GLU A 245 -41.85 16.55 25.16
N LYS A 246 -42.89 16.32 24.35
CA LYS A 246 -42.99 16.56 22.91
C LYS A 246 -41.69 17.04 22.24
N GLY A 247 -41.17 16.20 21.35
CA GLY A 247 -39.98 16.44 20.55
C GLY A 247 -39.79 17.90 20.12
N GLU A 248 -38.67 18.47 20.53
CA GLU A 248 -38.22 19.78 20.07
C GLU A 248 -38.14 19.79 18.54
N GLU A 249 -38.99 20.60 17.91
CA GLU A 249 -38.87 20.93 16.49
C GLU A 249 -37.49 21.57 16.26
N LYS A 250 -36.55 20.81 15.69
CA LYS A 250 -35.23 21.33 15.31
C LYS A 250 -35.42 22.41 14.24
N GLU A 251 -35.38 23.69 14.64
CA GLU A 251 -35.41 24.83 13.72
C GLU A 251 -34.15 24.81 12.83
N LEU A 252 -34.31 24.45 11.56
CA LEU A 252 -33.19 24.44 10.60
C LEU A 252 -32.96 25.86 10.07
N TYR A 253 -31.76 26.40 10.23
CA TYR A 253 -31.42 27.76 9.82
C TYR A 253 -30.29 27.79 8.80
N CYS A 254 -30.40 28.68 7.82
CA CYS A 254 -29.38 28.90 6.81
C CYS A 254 -28.49 30.08 7.23
N VAL A 255 -27.21 29.82 7.53
CA VAL A 255 -26.22 30.80 8.03
C VAL A 255 -25.99 31.95 7.04
N VAL A 256 -26.06 31.66 5.74
CA VAL A 256 -25.71 32.61 4.67
C VAL A 256 -26.85 33.58 4.37
N CYS A 257 -28.10 33.12 4.46
CA CYS A 257 -29.28 33.92 4.15
C CYS A 257 -30.08 34.35 5.38
N GLY A 258 -29.72 33.87 6.58
CA GLY A 258 -30.39 34.17 7.84
C GLY A 258 -31.85 33.68 7.92
N LYS A 259 -32.26 32.75 7.04
CA LYS A 259 -33.64 32.26 6.95
C LYS A 259 -33.82 30.99 7.76
N LYS A 260 -34.90 30.93 8.54
CA LYS A 260 -35.33 29.76 9.32
C LYS A 260 -36.34 28.94 8.52
N PHE A 261 -36.22 27.62 8.58
CA PHE A 261 -37.07 26.66 7.87
C PHE A 261 -37.62 25.64 8.86
N LYS A 262 -38.90 25.28 8.66
CA LYS A 262 -39.63 24.34 9.51
C LYS A 262 -39.50 22.88 9.07
N SER A 263 -38.89 22.63 7.90
CA SER A 263 -38.74 21.29 7.34
C SER A 263 -37.41 21.16 6.60
N GLU A 264 -36.75 20.02 6.77
CA GLU A 264 -35.46 19.70 6.13
C GLU A 264 -35.53 19.77 4.60
N LYS A 265 -36.66 19.36 4.01
CA LYS A 265 -36.87 19.42 2.56
C LYS A 265 -36.93 20.86 2.03
N GLN A 266 -37.45 21.81 2.82
CA GLN A 266 -37.49 23.23 2.45
C GLN A 266 -36.10 23.88 2.56
N TRP A 267 -35.31 23.45 3.54
CA TRP A 267 -33.94 23.91 3.73
C TRP A 267 -33.01 23.45 2.60
N ILE A 268 -33.09 22.17 2.18
CA ILE A 268 -32.31 21.64 1.06
C ILE A 268 -32.66 22.36 -0.26
N ASN A 269 -33.94 22.62 -0.52
CA ASN A 269 -34.35 23.39 -1.70
C ASN A 269 -33.88 24.86 -1.66
N HIS A 270 -33.76 25.43 -0.46
CA HIS A 270 -33.22 26.78 -0.29
C HIS A 270 -31.71 26.82 -0.58
N GLU A 271 -30.95 25.81 -0.14
CA GLU A 271 -29.52 25.66 -0.40
C GLU A 271 -29.23 25.54 -1.92
N GLN A 272 -30.11 24.87 -2.66
CA GLN A 272 -29.99 24.70 -4.10
C GLN A 272 -30.51 25.90 -4.92
N SER A 273 -31.08 26.93 -4.27
CA SER A 273 -31.62 28.09 -4.97
C SER A 273 -30.51 29.01 -5.49
N LYS A 274 -30.65 29.51 -6.73
CA LYS A 274 -29.67 30.42 -7.37
C LYS A 274 -29.31 31.63 -6.50
N LYS A 275 -30.28 32.17 -5.74
CA LYS A 275 -30.06 33.31 -4.83
C LYS A 275 -29.21 32.94 -3.61
N HIS A 276 -29.33 31.72 -3.11
CA HIS A 276 -28.48 31.24 -2.01
C HIS A 276 -27.04 31.03 -2.52
N MET A 277 -26.87 30.37 -3.67
CA MET A 277 -25.56 30.18 -4.29
C MET A 277 -24.85 31.49 -4.67
N GLU A 278 -25.60 32.51 -5.10
CA GLU A 278 -25.03 33.84 -5.39
C GLU A 278 -24.60 34.57 -4.11
N ASN A 279 -25.39 34.47 -3.04
CA ASN A 279 -25.06 35.02 -1.73
C ASN A 279 -23.89 34.27 -1.05
N GLU A 280 -23.79 32.95 -1.22
CA GLU A 280 -22.65 32.15 -0.77
C GLU A 280 -21.36 32.58 -1.48
N LYS A 281 -21.43 32.78 -2.80
CA LYS A 281 -20.30 33.27 -3.58
C LYS A 281 -19.87 34.68 -3.15
N MET A 282 -20.82 35.57 -2.87
CA MET A 282 -20.53 36.92 -2.35
C MET A 282 -20.00 36.89 -0.91
N ALA A 283 -20.47 35.97 -0.07
CA ALA A 283 -19.98 35.78 1.30
C ALA A 283 -18.57 35.18 1.34
N ALA A 284 -18.20 34.34 0.36
CA ALA A 284 -16.85 33.77 0.21
C ALA A 284 -15.82 34.76 -0.39
N LEU A 285 -16.28 35.90 -0.93
CA LEU A 285 -15.43 36.95 -1.51
C LEU A 285 -15.19 38.14 -0.56
N ARG A 286 -15.78 38.12 0.64
CA ARG A 286 -15.48 39.05 1.75
C ARG A 286 -14.50 38.42 2.71
#